data_AF-A0A660A5X2-F1
#
_entry.id   AF-A0A660A5X2-F1
#
_cell.length_a   1.000
_cell.length_b   1.000
_cell.length_c   1.000
_cell.angle_alpha   90.00
_cell.angle_beta   90.00
_cell.angle_gamma   90.00
#
_symmetry.space_group_name_H-M   'P 1'
#
loop_
_entity.id
_entity.type
_entity.pdbx_description
1 polymer ?
#
loop_
_entity_poly.entity_id
_entity_poly.type
_entity_poly.pdbx_seq_one_letter_code
_entity_poly.pdbx_strand_id
1 'polypeptide(L)'
;MEILKGKTTSGFEYEIPKKRLKNFELVEAIAEEETDPTAVVKIVNLLLGDAAKSLKEHVRDADGIVDVEAIGVEIKEIFESQKDLKN
;
A
#
# COMPACT_ATOMS: atom_id res chain seq x y z
N MET A 1 2.78 -18.66 -8.50
CA MET A 1 2.17 -17.63 -7.62
C MET A 1 1.70 -16.50 -8.52
N GLU A 2 0.46 -16.06 -8.40
CA GLU A 2 0.00 -14.85 -9.12
C GLU A 2 0.61 -13.62 -8.44
N ILE A 3 1.40 -12.86 -9.20
CA ILE A 3 1.98 -11.56 -8.79
C ILE A 3 1.17 -10.48 -9.48
N LEU A 4 0.72 -9.50 -8.70
CA LEU A 4 0.06 -8.30 -9.19
C LEU A 4 1.13 -7.24 -9.38
N LYS A 5 1.17 -6.66 -10.57
CA LYS A 5 2.06 -5.57 -10.91
C LYS A 5 1.22 -4.36 -11.27
N GLY A 6 1.68 -3.20 -10.87
CA GLY A 6 1.01 -1.95 -11.22
C GLY A 6 1.91 -0.76 -10.96
N LYS A 7 1.38 0.40 -11.35
CA LYS A 7 2.04 1.68 -11.15
C LYS A 7 1.01 2.67 -10.63
N THR A 8 1.31 3.37 -9.56
CA THR A 8 0.46 4.44 -9.02
C THR A 8 0.58 5.71 -9.87
N THR A 9 -0.33 6.67 -9.68
CA THR A 9 -0.25 7.95 -10.40
C THR A 9 1.01 8.75 -10.06
N SER A 10 1.54 8.61 -8.85
CA SER A 10 2.84 9.23 -8.48
C SER A 10 4.03 8.58 -9.19
N GLY A 11 3.83 7.41 -9.80
CA GLY A 11 4.83 6.68 -10.56
C GLY A 11 5.53 5.56 -9.80
N PHE A 12 5.07 5.21 -8.60
CA PHE A 12 5.59 4.07 -7.84
C PHE A 12 5.19 2.75 -8.49
N GLU A 13 6.19 1.94 -8.84
CA GLU A 13 5.99 0.60 -9.40
C GLU A 13 6.00 -0.44 -8.28
N TYR A 14 4.99 -1.30 -8.25
CA TYR A 14 4.85 -2.31 -7.22
C TYR A 14 4.62 -3.70 -7.81
N GLU A 15 5.16 -4.70 -7.12
CA GLU A 15 4.97 -6.11 -7.43
C GLU A 15 4.59 -6.86 -6.15
N ILE A 16 3.31 -7.14 -5.97
CA ILE A 16 2.81 -7.81 -4.75
C ILE A 16 2.16 -9.15 -5.07
N PRO A 17 2.40 -10.20 -4.27
CA PRO A 17 1.69 -11.45 -4.41
C PRO A 17 0.20 -11.28 -4.15
N LYS A 18 -0.67 -11.77 -5.04
CA LYS A 18 -2.13 -11.71 -4.90
C LYS A 18 -2.66 -12.31 -3.59
N LYS A 19 -1.91 -13.24 -2.99
CA LYS A 19 -2.21 -13.80 -1.67
C LYS A 19 -2.23 -12.74 -0.55
N ARG A 20 -1.47 -11.64 -0.68
CA ARG A 20 -1.41 -10.58 0.34
C ARG A 20 -2.73 -9.82 0.43
N LEU A 21 -3.44 -9.64 -0.68
CA LEU A 21 -4.80 -9.07 -0.68
C LEU A 21 -5.84 -9.96 0.01
N LYS A 22 -5.55 -11.26 0.14
CA LYS A 22 -6.39 -12.22 0.87
C LYS A 22 -5.88 -12.45 2.30
N ASN A 23 -4.93 -11.64 2.78
CA ASN A 23 -4.44 -11.76 4.14
C ASN A 23 -5.52 -11.25 5.11
N PHE A 24 -5.91 -12.07 6.08
CA PHE A 24 -6.86 -11.68 7.11
C PHE A 24 -6.30 -10.55 8.00
N GLU A 25 -5.01 -10.59 8.31
CA GLU A 25 -4.34 -9.52 9.09
C GLU A 25 -4.41 -8.16 8.38
N LEU A 26 -4.44 -8.16 7.04
CA LEU A 26 -4.61 -6.93 6.26
C LEU A 26 -6.02 -6.35 6.46
N VAL A 27 -7.04 -7.20 6.53
CA VAL A 27 -8.42 -6.78 6.80
C VAL A 27 -8.55 -6.24 8.22
N GLU A 28 -7.92 -6.90 9.20
CA GLU A 28 -7.88 -6.41 10.59
C GLU A 28 -7.21 -5.04 10.69
N ALA A 29 -6.07 -4.84 10.01
CA ALA A 29 -5.38 -3.56 10.01
C ALA A 29 -6.20 -2.43 9.35
N ILE A 30 -6.97 -2.73 8.30
CA ILE A 30 -7.88 -1.75 7.68
C ILE A 30 -9.02 -1.38 8.63
N ALA A 31 -9.58 -2.35 9.36
CA ALA A 31 -10.61 -2.07 10.36
C ALA A 31 -10.06 -1.28 11.57
N GLU A 32 -8.80 -1.54 11.96
CA GLU A 32 -8.12 -0.82 13.04
C GLU A 32 -7.88 0.66 12.68
N GLU A 33 -7.67 0.97 11.39
CA GLU A 33 -7.43 2.34 10.87
C GLU A 33 -8.51 3.34 11.31
N GLU A 34 -9.78 2.91 11.39
CA GLU A 34 -10.89 3.77 11.83
C GLU A 34 -10.71 4.27 13.27
N THR A 35 -9.97 3.52 14.10
CA THR A 35 -9.77 3.82 15.53
C THR A 35 -8.34 4.24 15.86
N ASP A 36 -7.36 3.80 15.07
CA ASP A 36 -5.96 4.06 15.25
C ASP A 36 -5.30 4.43 13.91
N PRO A 37 -4.94 5.71 13.71
CA PRO A 37 -4.35 6.16 12.46
C PRO A 37 -2.95 5.57 12.19
N THR A 38 -2.33 4.92 13.18
CA THR A 38 -1.03 4.25 12.99
C THR A 38 -1.17 2.88 12.33
N ALA A 39 -2.39 2.33 12.26
CA ALA A 39 -2.68 1.08 11.56
C ALA A 39 -2.30 1.12 10.07
N VAL A 40 -2.27 2.31 9.45
CA VAL A 40 -1.76 2.50 8.07
C VAL A 40 -0.35 1.93 7.88
N VAL A 41 0.50 2.00 8.90
CA VAL A 41 1.86 1.44 8.87
C VAL A 41 1.80 -0.08 8.75
N LYS A 42 0.86 -0.73 9.44
CA LYS A 42 0.64 -2.18 9.35
C LYS A 42 0.07 -2.55 7.97
N ILE A 43 -0.92 -1.81 7.48
CA ILE A 43 -1.53 -2.02 6.15
C ILE A 43 -0.45 -2.02 5.06
N VAL A 44 0.39 -0.98 5.05
CA VAL A 44 1.49 -0.81 4.09
C VAL A 44 2.46 -2.00 4.16
N ASN A 45 2.88 -2.39 5.36
CA ASN A 45 3.81 -3.51 5.54
C ASN A 45 3.18 -4.87 5.14
N LEU A 46 1.91 -5.12 5.46
CA LEU A 46 1.22 -6.36 5.14
C LEU A 46 0.94 -6.49 3.64
N LEU A 47 0.64 -5.38 2.96
CA LEU A 47 0.37 -5.33 1.53
C LEU A 47 1.67 -5.41 0.70
N LEU A 48 2.63 -4.52 0.99
CA LEU A 48 3.83 -4.34 0.19
C LEU A 48 5.03 -5.16 0.68
N GLY A 49 5.06 -5.59 1.95
CA GLY A 49 6.20 -6.30 2.53
C GLY A 49 7.47 -5.46 2.41
N ASP A 50 8.53 -6.03 1.84
CA ASP A 50 9.79 -5.30 1.60
C ASP A 50 9.63 -4.03 0.75
N ALA A 51 8.68 -4.02 -0.20
CA ALA A 51 8.41 -2.86 -1.04
C ALA A 51 7.81 -1.67 -0.26
N ALA A 52 7.39 -1.87 0.99
CA ALA A 52 6.95 -0.79 1.87
C ALA A 52 8.05 0.24 2.12
N LYS A 53 9.33 -0.19 2.15
CA LYS A 53 10.46 0.73 2.29
C LYS A 53 10.63 1.59 1.04
N SER A 54 10.57 0.96 -0.13
CA SER A 54 10.64 1.65 -1.42
C SER A 54 9.53 2.68 -1.56
N LEU A 55 8.31 2.36 -1.14
CA LEU A 55 7.20 3.32 -1.14
C LEU A 55 7.50 4.53 -0.26
N LYS A 56 7.96 4.29 0.98
CA LYS A 56 8.31 5.38 1.92
C LYS A 56 9.43 6.28 1.39
N GLU A 57 10.38 5.72 0.67
CA GLU A 57 11.44 6.50 0.02
C GLU A 57 10.93 7.25 -1.21
N HIS A 58 9.98 6.68 -1.95
CA HIS A 58 9.36 7.31 -3.11
C HIS A 58 8.52 8.53 -2.73
N VAL A 59 7.75 8.44 -1.65
CA VAL A 59 6.92 9.55 -1.13
C VAL A 59 7.66 10.51 -0.20
N ARG A 60 8.97 10.30 0.01
CA ARG A 60 9.78 11.15 0.87
C ARG A 60 10.08 12.45 0.15
N ASP A 61 9.79 13.57 0.79
CA ASP A 61 10.04 14.90 0.23
C ASP A 61 11.52 15.34 0.39
N ALA A 62 11.89 16.48 -0.17
CA ALA A 62 13.23 17.05 -0.15
C ALA A 62 13.77 17.28 1.28
N ASP A 63 12.88 17.56 2.24
CA ASP A 63 13.20 17.69 3.66
C ASP A 63 13.40 16.34 4.37
N GLY A 64 13.26 15.22 3.66
CA GLY A 64 13.40 13.86 4.22
C GLY A 64 12.17 13.36 4.99
N ILE A 65 11.08 14.12 4.97
CA ILE A 65 9.82 13.81 5.64
C ILE A 65 8.98 12.92 4.74
N VAL A 66 8.39 11.88 5.33
CA VAL A 66 7.48 10.97 4.64
C VAL A 66 6.05 11.40 4.95
N ASP A 67 5.35 11.87 3.93
CA ASP A 67 3.97 12.32 4.09
C ASP A 67 3.02 11.12 4.27
N VAL A 68 2.20 11.17 5.32
CA VAL A 68 1.29 10.07 5.66
C VAL A 68 0.10 10.02 4.70
N GLU A 69 -0.36 11.17 4.20
CA GLU A 69 -1.48 11.25 3.27
C GLU A 69 -1.08 10.69 1.91
N ALA A 70 0.14 11.00 1.43
CA ALA A 70 0.71 10.47 0.21
C ALA A 70 0.80 8.93 0.24
N ILE A 71 1.24 8.35 1.36
CA ILE A 71 1.21 6.89 1.54
C ILE A 71 -0.22 6.34 1.47
N GLY A 72 -1.16 7.00 2.14
CA GLY A 72 -2.57 6.59 2.10
C GLY A 72 -3.14 6.58 0.68
N VAL A 73 -2.84 7.63 -0.10
CA VAL A 73 -3.24 7.75 -1.51
C VAL A 73 -2.64 6.62 -2.34
N GLU A 74 -1.34 6.36 -2.22
CA GLU A 74 -0.65 5.29 -2.96
C GLU A 74 -1.25 3.91 -2.67
N ILE A 75 -1.51 3.61 -1.39
CA ILE A 75 -2.13 2.34 -0.99
C ILE A 75 -3.54 2.22 -1.55
N LYS A 76 -4.32 3.29 -1.48
CA LYS A 76 -5.68 3.33 -2.03
C LYS A 76 -5.66 3.09 -3.54
N GLU A 77 -4.78 3.75 -4.28
CA GLU A 77 -4.61 3.56 -5.72
C GLU A 77 -4.21 2.12 -6.08
N ILE A 78 -3.34 1.51 -5.28
CA ILE A 78 -3.00 0.09 -5.43
C ILE A 78 -4.26 -0.75 -5.33
N PHE A 79 -5.07 -0.58 -4.27
CA PHE A 79 -6.33 -1.32 -4.10
C PHE A 79 -7.33 -1.08 -5.24
N GLU A 80 -7.50 0.17 -5.69
CA GLU A 80 -8.41 0.52 -6.78
C GLU A 80 -7.96 -0.09 -8.11
N SER A 81 -6.65 -0.06 -8.41
CA SER A 81 -6.07 -0.74 -9.58
C SER A 81 -6.36 -2.24 -9.60
N GLN A 82 -6.44 -2.89 -8.42
CA GLN A 82 -6.79 -4.31 -8.33
C GLN A 82 -8.28 -4.58 -8.48
N LYS A 83 -9.15 -3.62 -8.16
CA LYS A 83 -10.60 -3.73 -8.43
C LYS A 83 -10.89 -3.61 -9.92
N ASP A 84 -10.16 -2.75 -10.64
CA ASP A 84 -10.31 -2.56 -12.08
C ASP A 84 -9.82 -3.75 -12.91
N LEU A 85 -8.82 -4.49 -12.42
CA LEU A 85 -8.32 -5.75 -13.03
C LEU A 85 -9.34 -6.90 -13.07
N LYS A 86 -10.58 -6.69 -12.60
CA LYS A 86 -11.66 -7.68 -12.58
C LYS A 86 -12.69 -7.52 -13.72
N ASN A 87 -12.54 -6.53 -14.60
CA ASN A 87 -13.43 -6.31 -15.76
C ASN A 87 -12.87 -6.88 -17.08
#